data_AF-A0A0F9J8L3-F1
#
_entry.id   AF-A0A0F9J8L3-F1
#
_cell.length_a   1.000
_cell.length_b   1.000
_cell.length_c   1.000
_cell.angle_alpha   90.00
_cell.angle_beta   90.00
_cell.angle_gamma   90.00
#
_symmetry.space_group_name_H-M   'P 1'
#
loop_
_entity.id
_entity.type
_entity.pdbx_description
1 polymer ?
#
loop_
_entity_poly.entity_id
_entity_poly.type
_entity_poly.pdbx_seq_one_letter_code
_entity_poly.pdbx_strand_id
1 'polypeptide(L)'
;MYVHHGQKWVFISTPKCGTNTMYRVIPELFPGAVPVRPLFHNNRIPAECAGYFKWSIVRHPCSRAVSLWRSTIHGNQRHIFQPPCGSDEFEPFMEWVLTDPPELVQRHLRPSQAEWQDDLSLDRMLDMG
;
A
#
# COMPACT_ATOMS: atom_id res chain seq x y z
N MET A 1 0.86 -4.38 7.37
CA MET A 1 0.67 -5.78 6.92
C MET A 1 0.09 -6.56 8.10
N TYR A 2 -0.70 -7.59 7.84
CA TYR A 2 -1.12 -8.57 8.85
C TYR A 2 -0.70 -9.96 8.43
N VAL A 3 -0.38 -10.80 9.41
CA VAL A 3 -0.05 -12.22 9.23
C VAL A 3 -0.97 -13.02 10.13
N HIS A 4 -1.46 -14.15 9.66
CA HIS A 4 -2.17 -15.11 10.49
C HIS A 4 -1.46 -16.46 10.43
N HIS A 5 -0.76 -16.84 11.49
CA HIS A 5 0.02 -18.10 11.49
C HIS A 5 -0.86 -19.35 11.51
N GLY A 6 -1.99 -19.34 12.23
CA GLY A 6 -2.92 -20.47 12.27
C GLY A 6 -3.55 -20.80 10.91
N GLN A 7 -4.03 -19.78 10.18
CA GLN A 7 -4.64 -19.92 8.85
C GLN A 7 -3.64 -19.77 7.69
N LYS A 8 -2.36 -19.50 7.99
CA LYS A 8 -1.25 -19.35 7.03
C LYS A 8 -1.53 -18.38 5.87
N TRP A 9 -1.88 -17.13 6.20
CA TRP A 9 -2.00 -16.07 5.20
C TRP A 9 -1.32 -14.75 5.61
N VAL A 10 -1.02 -13.92 4.61
CA VAL A 10 -0.43 -12.58 4.74
C VAL A 10 -1.26 -11.55 3.97
N PHE A 11 -1.73 -10.52 4.67
CA PHE A 11 -2.34 -9.33 4.08
C PHE A 11 -1.30 -8.23 3.86
N ILE A 12 -1.02 -7.92 2.60
CA ILE A 12 -0.07 -6.88 2.20
C ILE A 12 -0.77 -5.53 2.08
N SER A 13 -0.24 -4.55 2.83
CA SER A 13 -0.81 -3.21 2.91
C SER A 13 -0.31 -2.32 1.77
N THR A 14 -1.06 -2.26 0.68
CA THR A 14 -0.76 -1.37 -0.45
C THR A 14 -1.22 0.08 -0.19
N PRO A 15 -0.34 1.08 -0.32
CA PRO A 15 -0.69 2.49 -0.13
C PRO A 15 -1.95 2.93 -0.90
N LYS A 16 -2.87 3.59 -0.19
CA LYS A 16 -4.12 4.17 -0.70
C LYS A 16 -5.10 3.20 -1.39
N CYS A 17 -5.01 1.92 -1.05
CA CYS A 17 -5.96 0.88 -1.46
C CYS A 17 -6.94 0.50 -0.34
N GLY A 18 -7.32 1.44 0.54
CA GLY A 18 -8.26 1.17 1.65
C GLY A 18 -7.66 0.40 2.83
N THR A 19 -6.33 0.34 2.95
CA THR A 19 -5.63 -0.44 3.98
C THR A 19 -5.93 0.01 5.41
N ASN A 20 -6.22 1.29 5.65
CA ASN A 20 -6.62 1.78 6.97
C ASN A 20 -7.93 1.15 7.44
N THR A 21 -8.87 0.91 6.52
CA THR A 21 -10.11 0.18 6.81
C THR A 21 -9.78 -1.27 7.17
N MET A 22 -8.92 -1.91 6.38
CA MET A 22 -8.50 -3.29 6.65
C MET A 22 -7.78 -3.44 7.99
N TYR A 23 -7.01 -2.46 8.43
CA TYR A 23 -6.37 -2.48 9.74
C TYR A 23 -7.36 -2.50 10.92
N ARG A 24 -8.61 -2.03 10.71
CA ARG A 24 -9.68 -2.10 11.71
C ARG A 24 -10.44 -3.42 11.61
N VAL A 25 -10.75 -3.83 10.39
CA VAL A 25 -11.60 -5.01 10.12
C VAL A 25 -10.87 -6.33 10.34
N ILE A 26 -9.58 -6.43 9.99
CA ILE A 26 -8.85 -7.71 10.07
C ILE A 26 -8.81 -8.28 11.50
N PRO A 27 -8.45 -7.51 12.54
CA PRO A 27 -8.46 -8.02 13.91
C PRO A 27 -9.84 -8.49 14.39
N GLU A 28 -10.92 -7.89 13.89
CA GLU A 28 -12.29 -8.23 14.27
C GLU A 28 -12.75 -9.54 13.58
N LEU A 29 -12.48 -9.68 12.29
CA LEU A 29 -12.93 -10.84 11.50
C LEU A 29 -12.01 -12.07 11.63
N PHE A 30 -10.74 -11.85 11.94
CA PHE A 30 -9.74 -12.91 12.00
C PHE A 30 -8.97 -12.89 13.33
N PRO A 31 -9.59 -13.40 14.42
CA PRO A 31 -8.91 -13.56 15.69
C PRO A 31 -7.61 -14.36 15.53
N GLY A 32 -6.49 -13.81 15.98
CA GLY A 32 -5.16 -14.40 15.80
C GLY A 32 -4.34 -13.81 14.64
N ALA A 33 -4.93 -12.90 13.83
CA ALA A 33 -4.16 -12.08 12.92
C ALA A 33 -3.30 -11.06 13.69
N VAL A 34 -1.99 -11.08 13.45
CA VAL A 34 -1.00 -10.21 14.09
C VAL A 34 -0.47 -9.16 13.11
N PRO A 35 -0.31 -7.89 13.53
CA PRO A 35 0.28 -6.88 12.68
C PRO A 35 1.80 -7.04 12.59
N VAL A 36 2.35 -6.97 11.38
CA VAL A 36 3.81 -6.93 11.16
C VAL A 36 4.29 -5.48 11.31
N ARG A 37 5.30 -5.26 12.16
CA ARG A 37 5.89 -3.93 12.40
C ARG A 37 7.06 -3.64 11.44
N PRO A 38 7.30 -2.37 11.09
CA PRO A 38 6.50 -1.19 11.43
C PRO A 38 5.11 -1.22 10.75
N LEU A 39 4.12 -0.62 11.43
CA LEU A 39 2.68 -0.70 11.08
C LEU A 39 2.30 -0.04 9.74
N PHE A 40 3.25 0.60 9.05
CA PHE A 40 3.00 1.39 7.85
C PHE A 40 3.52 0.68 6.61
N HIS A 41 2.65 0.59 5.60
CA HIS A 41 2.91 0.15 4.21
C HIS A 41 4.21 -0.64 4.03
N ASN A 42 4.21 -1.87 4.54
CA ASN A 42 5.29 -2.82 4.38
C ASN A 42 4.83 -3.91 3.40
N ASN A 43 5.64 -4.13 2.36
CA ASN A 43 5.48 -5.20 1.39
C ASN A 43 6.49 -6.34 1.58
N ARG A 44 7.47 -6.19 2.48
CA ARG A 44 8.43 -7.25 2.82
C ARG A 44 7.75 -8.30 3.70
N ILE A 45 7.51 -9.46 3.12
CA ILE A 45 6.94 -10.62 3.81
C ILE A 45 8.03 -11.25 4.69
N PRO A 46 7.77 -11.53 5.98
CA PRO A 46 8.72 -12.26 6.82
C PRO A 46 9.09 -13.62 6.20
N ALA A 47 10.36 -14.02 6.31
CA ALA A 47 10.86 -15.23 5.64
C ALA A 47 10.12 -16.50 6.10
N GLU A 48 9.73 -16.56 7.37
CA GLU A 48 8.92 -17.61 7.96
C GLU A 48 7.51 -17.73 7.35
N CYS A 49 7.05 -16.69 6.66
CA CYS A 49 5.76 -16.62 5.98
C CYS A 49 5.88 -16.83 4.46
N ALA A 50 7.04 -17.22 3.92
CA ALA A 50 7.27 -17.32 2.47
C ALA A 50 6.26 -18.25 1.76
N GLY A 51 5.84 -19.33 2.43
CA GLY A 51 4.87 -20.30 1.93
C GLY A 51 3.40 -20.02 2.28
N TYR A 52 3.09 -18.85 2.82
CA TYR A 52 1.71 -18.50 3.19
C TYR A 52 0.93 -18.01 1.97
N PHE A 53 -0.40 -18.14 2.01
CA PHE A 53 -1.28 -17.49 1.03
C PHE A 53 -1.18 -15.97 1.18
N LYS A 54 -0.95 -15.25 0.09
CA LYS A 54 -0.72 -13.80 0.12
C LYS A 54 -1.84 -13.10 -0.61
N TRP A 55 -2.34 -12.02 -0.03
CA TRP A 55 -3.38 -11.22 -0.66
C TRP A 55 -3.22 -9.74 -0.33
N SER A 56 -3.79 -8.91 -1.19
CA SER A 56 -3.79 -7.46 -1.05
C SER A 56 -5.06 -6.89 -1.68
N ILE A 57 -5.31 -5.62 -1.42
CA ILE A 57 -6.37 -4.87 -2.11
C ILE A 57 -5.74 -3.99 -3.17
N VAL A 58 -6.35 -4.01 -4.35
CA VAL A 58 -5.97 -3.19 -5.49
C VAL A 58 -6.95 -2.03 -5.69
N ARG A 59 -6.45 -0.95 -6.27
CA ARG A 59 -7.27 0.20 -6.63
C ARG A 59 -6.88 0.67 -8.02
N HIS A 60 -7.87 1.13 -8.78
CA HIS A 60 -7.64 1.77 -10.07
C HIS A 60 -6.51 2.82 -9.95
N PRO A 61 -5.47 2.77 -10.81
CA PRO A 61 -4.25 3.55 -10.64
C PRO A 61 -4.52 5.07 -10.60
N CYS A 62 -5.41 5.59 -11.45
CA CYS A 62 -5.76 7.02 -11.42
C CYS A 62 -6.43 7.43 -10.10
N SER A 63 -7.35 6.61 -9.59
CA SER A 63 -8.06 6.89 -8.33
C SER A 63 -7.11 6.80 -7.13
N ARG A 64 -6.12 5.91 -7.20
CA ARG A 64 -5.03 5.80 -6.22
C ARG A 64 -4.16 7.07 -6.23
N ALA A 65 -3.77 7.56 -7.41
CA ALA A 65 -2.98 8.78 -7.57
C ALA A 65 -3.70 10.03 -7.02
N VAL A 66 -4.98 10.22 -7.34
CA VAL A 66 -5.79 11.32 -6.77
C VAL A 66 -5.90 11.21 -5.25
N SER A 67 -6.06 10.00 -4.71
CA SER A 67 -6.14 9.78 -3.27
C SER A 67 -4.80 10.03 -2.55
N LEU A 68 -3.68 9.78 -3.23
CA LEU A 68 -2.35 10.11 -2.76
C LEU A 68 -2.21 11.62 -2.65
N TRP A 69 -2.42 12.33 -3.75
CA TRP A 69 -2.41 13.79 -3.81
C TRP A 69 -3.28 14.43 -2.73
N ARG A 70 -4.55 14.04 -2.60
CA ARG A 70 -5.42 14.60 -1.55
C ARG A 70 -4.87 14.37 -0.14
N SER A 71 -4.21 13.25 0.09
CA SER A 71 -3.59 12.97 1.39
C SER A 71 -2.35 13.82 1.66
N THR A 72 -1.66 14.26 0.61
CA THR A 72 -0.47 15.10 0.71
C THR A 72 -0.82 16.56 0.95
N ILE A 73 -1.82 17.09 0.25
CA ILE A 73 -2.24 18.50 0.40
C ILE A 73 -3.04 18.76 1.68
N HIS A 74 -3.89 17.83 2.14
CA HIS A 74 -4.75 18.06 3.32
C HIS A 74 -4.07 17.73 4.67
N GLY A 75 -2.73 17.75 4.72
CA GLY A 75 -2.01 17.77 5.99
C GLY A 75 -2.29 16.60 6.93
N ASN A 76 -2.51 15.39 6.41
CA ASN A 76 -2.50 14.20 7.25
C ASN A 76 -1.06 13.98 7.74
N GLN A 77 -0.68 14.64 8.85
CA GLN A 77 0.68 14.76 9.43
C GLN A 77 1.39 13.41 9.68
N ARG A 78 0.72 12.28 9.46
CA ARG A 78 1.29 10.92 9.50
C ARG A 78 2.06 10.56 8.22
N HIS A 79 2.02 11.41 7.21
CA HIS A 79 2.64 11.18 5.92
C HIS A 79 3.63 12.31 5.65
N ILE A 80 4.91 11.94 5.52
CA ILE A 80 6.09 12.80 5.31
C ILE A 80 6.09 13.31 3.85
N PHE A 81 4.91 13.64 3.32
CA PHE A 81 4.63 13.81 1.91
C PHE A 81 3.98 15.16 1.68
N GLN A 82 4.54 16.24 2.20
CA GLN A 82 4.12 17.58 1.78
C GLN A 82 4.89 17.93 0.50
N PRO A 83 4.22 18.07 -0.65
CA PRO A 83 4.90 18.50 -1.85
C PRO A 83 5.41 19.94 -1.64
N PRO A 84 6.58 20.29 -2.19
CA PRO A 84 7.15 21.63 -2.08
C PRO A 84 6.35 22.67 -2.90
N CYS A 85 5.54 22.23 -3.85
CA CYS A 85 4.63 23.12 -4.55
C CYS A 85 3.49 23.50 -3.58
N GLY A 86 3.43 24.76 -3.15
CA GLY A 86 2.31 25.30 -2.38
C GLY A 86 0.99 25.39 -3.17
N SER A 87 0.78 24.48 -4.13
CA SER A 87 -0.38 24.38 -5.00
C SER A 87 -1.24 23.19 -4.59
N ASP A 88 -2.54 23.44 -4.42
CA ASP A 88 -3.58 22.44 -4.23
C ASP A 88 -4.12 21.93 -5.57
N GLU A 89 -3.27 21.85 -6.60
CA GLU A 89 -3.61 21.33 -7.93
C GLU A 89 -2.96 19.96 -8.18
N PHE A 90 -3.64 19.12 -8.96
CA PHE A 90 -3.22 17.73 -9.17
C PHE A 90 -2.07 17.61 -10.18
N GLU A 91 -2.04 18.44 -11.22
CA GLU A 91 -1.04 18.40 -12.28
C GLU A 91 0.37 18.75 -11.75
N PRO A 92 0.60 19.85 -11.02
CA PRO A 92 1.90 20.13 -10.40
C PRO A 92 2.38 19.04 -9.43
N PHE A 93 1.45 18.38 -8.74
CA PHE A 93 1.77 17.23 -7.90
C PHE A 93 2.30 16.05 -8.73
N MET A 94 1.65 15.74 -9.85
CA MET A 94 2.09 14.66 -10.72
C MET A 94 3.45 14.95 -11.36
N GLU A 95 3.70 16.19 -11.78
CA GLU A 95 5.02 16.61 -12.27
C GLU A 95 6.11 16.42 -11.20
N TRP A 96 5.84 16.82 -9.95
CA TRP A 96 6.77 16.61 -8.84
C TRP A 96 7.04 15.13 -8.56
N VAL A 97 6.02 14.26 -8.56
CA VAL A 97 6.19 12.81 -8.37
C VAL A 97 7.09 12.21 -9.48
N LEU A 98 6.93 12.68 -10.70
CA LEU A 98 7.65 12.18 -11.87
C LEU A 98 9.09 12.71 -11.96
N THR A 99 9.37 13.90 -11.44
CA THR A 99 10.68 14.54 -11.59
C THR A 99 11.66 14.08 -10.52
N ASP A 100 11.58 14.62 -9.29
CA ASP A 100 12.51 14.28 -8.21
C ASP A 100 11.87 14.51 -6.83
N PRO A 101 10.96 13.63 -6.39
CA PRO A 101 10.43 13.73 -5.06
C PRO A 101 11.41 13.08 -4.05
N PRO A 102 11.33 13.40 -2.75
CA PRO A 102 12.13 12.75 -1.71
C PRO A 102 12.09 11.22 -1.79
N GLU A 103 13.18 10.54 -1.40
CA GLU A 103 13.33 9.06 -1.49
C GLU A 103 12.12 8.29 -0.94
N LEU A 104 11.56 8.74 0.19
CA LEU A 104 10.38 8.12 0.78
C LEU A 104 9.15 8.21 -0.14
N VAL A 105 8.96 9.34 -0.84
CA VAL A 105 7.89 9.53 -1.83
C VAL A 105 8.17 8.62 -3.02
N GLN A 106 9.42 8.52 -3.48
CA GLN A 106 9.78 7.59 -4.54
C GLN A 106 9.39 6.17 -4.16
N ARG A 107 9.78 5.70 -2.97
CA ARG A 107 9.50 4.35 -2.49
C ARG A 107 8.00 4.02 -2.38
N HIS A 108 7.16 4.99 -2.01
CA HIS A 108 5.75 4.73 -1.73
C HIS A 108 4.79 5.15 -2.86
N LEU A 109 5.19 6.11 -3.71
CA LEU A 109 4.31 6.70 -4.73
C LEU A 109 4.70 6.31 -6.15
N ARG A 110 6.00 6.12 -6.45
CA ARG A 110 6.44 5.77 -7.81
C ARG A 110 6.10 4.33 -8.21
N PRO A 111 6.27 3.31 -7.34
CA PRO A 111 5.87 1.97 -7.72
C PRO A 111 4.42 1.93 -8.18
N SER A 112 4.25 1.39 -9.38
CA SER A 112 3.01 0.79 -9.79
C SER A 112 2.57 -0.24 -8.74
N GLN A 113 1.29 -0.57 -8.76
CA GLN A 113 0.81 -1.58 -7.83
C GLN A 113 1.47 -2.95 -8.07
N ALA A 114 1.82 -3.27 -9.33
CA ALA A 114 2.56 -4.48 -9.67
C ALA A 114 3.96 -4.46 -9.07
N GLU A 115 4.73 -3.37 -9.25
CA GLU A 115 6.07 -3.23 -8.66
C GLU A 115 6.06 -3.24 -7.12
N TRP A 116 5.02 -2.66 -6.51
CA TRP A 116 4.83 -2.74 -5.05
C TRP A 116 4.63 -4.19 -4.57
N GLN A 117 4.10 -5.02 -5.45
CA GLN A 117 3.73 -6.41 -5.21
C GLN A 117 4.69 -7.39 -5.88
N ASP A 118 5.87 -6.97 -6.33
CA ASP A 118 6.76 -7.81 -7.16
C ASP A 118 7.18 -9.12 -6.47
N ASP A 119 7.27 -9.13 -5.14
CA ASP A 119 7.52 -10.33 -4.33
C ASP A 119 6.30 -11.29 -4.23
N LEU A 120 5.15 -10.91 -4.81
CA LEU A 120 3.99 -11.76 -4.96
C LEU A 120 4.08 -12.51 -6.28
N SER A 121 4.25 -13.84 -6.20
CA SER A 121 3.76 -14.71 -7.26
C SER A 121 2.24 -14.56 -7.28
N LEU A 122 1.73 -13.70 -8.16
CA LEU A 122 0.32 -13.63 -8.46
C LEU A 122 -0.01 -14.91 -9.23
N ASP A 123 -0.46 -15.93 -8.51
CA ASP A 123 -1.19 -17.02 -9.13
C ASP A 123 -2.35 -16.35 -9.87
N ARG A 124 -2.35 -16.46 -11.21
CA ARG A 124 -3.43 -15.95 -12.05
C ARG A 124 -4.70 -16.71 -11.67
N MET A 125 -5.41 -16.23 -10.65
CA MET A 125 -6.63 -16.84 -10.14
C MET A 125 -7.84 -16.63 -11.06
N LEU A 126 -7.65 -16.03 -12.24
CA LEU A 126 -8.68 -15.82 -13.24
C LEU A 126 -8.13 -16.14 -14.64
N ASP A 127 -7.72 -17.39 -14.86
CA ASP A 127 -8.07 -18.09 -16.10
C ASP A 127 -9.32 -18.92 -15.77
N MET A 128 -10.48 -18.27 -15.75
CA MET A 128 -11.76 -18.96 -15.79
C MET A 128 -12.43 -18.63 -17.12
N GLY A 129 -12.07 -19.40 -18.15
CA GLY A 129 -12.79 -19.47 -19.43
C GLY A 129 -12.23 -18.60 -20.54
#